data_AF-A0A9Q3GGH9-F1
#
_entry.id   AF-A0A9Q3GGH9-F1
#
_cell.length_a   1.000
_cell.length_b   1.000
_cell.length_c   1.000
_cell.angle_alpha   90.00
_cell.angle_beta   90.00
_cell.angle_gamma   90.00
#
_symmetry.space_group_name_H-M   'P 1'
#
loop_
_entity.id
_entity.type
_entity.pdbx_description
1 polymer ?
#
loop_
_entity_poly.entity_id
_entity_poly.type
_entity_poly.pdbx_seq_one_letter_code
_entity_poly.pdbx_strand_id
1 'polypeptide(L)'
;MAAQALTRIPTQIKQQHISRLQSSFLAASSRFGSYNFREYFIRRTNEKFERDLPRLVGAKEITDQTLCDVDFSTKERLNSWFQDAVQELAVLERASAMNRLFEAPKLVVEGLGNAVIEGGGGAGMEQAQGGGGHPNKPGDTIRSPFPSSSQSSS
;
A
#
# COMPACT_ATOMS: atom_id res chain seq x y z
N MET A 1 15.21 -6.84 10.54
CA MET A 1 16.63 -6.80 10.13
C MET A 1 16.82 -7.67 8.87
N ALA A 2 16.19 -7.33 7.74
CA ALA A 2 16.29 -8.15 6.52
C ALA A 2 17.29 -7.56 5.49
N ALA A 3 17.33 -6.23 5.32
CA ALA A 3 18.23 -5.59 4.35
C ALA A 3 19.74 -5.83 4.57
N GLN A 4 20.20 -6.10 5.79
CA GLN A 4 21.64 -6.30 6.03
C GLN A 4 22.19 -7.56 5.32
N ALA A 5 21.36 -8.58 5.07
CA ALA A 5 21.78 -9.83 4.44
C ALA A 5 21.97 -9.72 2.91
N LEU A 6 21.53 -8.63 2.28
CA LEU A 6 21.63 -8.40 0.82
C LEU A 6 22.72 -7.38 0.45
N THR A 7 23.50 -6.91 1.43
CA THR A 7 24.53 -5.88 1.25
C THR A 7 25.71 -6.32 0.39
N ARG A 8 25.93 -7.64 0.24
CA ARG A 8 26.94 -8.18 -0.67
C ARG A 8 26.27 -8.53 -1.99
N ILE A 9 26.55 -7.71 -3.01
CA ILE A 9 26.15 -7.98 -4.38
C ILE A 9 26.76 -9.32 -4.80
N PRO A 10 25.93 -10.34 -5.08
CA PRO A 10 26.45 -11.63 -5.51
C PRO A 10 27.00 -11.49 -6.93
N THR A 11 28.17 -12.10 -7.19
CA THR A 11 28.76 -12.14 -8.55
C THR A 11 27.92 -12.94 -9.54
N GLN A 12 27.08 -13.85 -9.03
CA GLN A 12 26.09 -14.60 -9.80
C GLN A 12 24.74 -14.55 -9.09
N ILE A 13 23.72 -14.05 -9.79
CA ILE A 13 22.34 -14.04 -9.29
C ILE A 13 21.75 -15.45 -9.43
N LYS A 14 21.30 -16.01 -8.30
CA LYS A 14 20.59 -17.29 -8.21
C LYS A 14 19.13 -17.05 -7.89
N GLN A 15 18.27 -18.01 -8.17
CA GLN A 15 16.84 -17.97 -7.86
C GLN A 15 16.60 -17.65 -6.38
N GLN A 16 17.39 -18.25 -5.49
CA GLN A 16 17.30 -18.01 -4.04
C GLN A 16 17.48 -16.53 -3.66
N HIS A 17 18.35 -15.79 -4.37
CA HIS A 17 18.56 -14.37 -4.11
C HIS A 17 17.32 -13.55 -4.49
N ILE A 18 16.70 -13.89 -5.62
CA ILE A 18 15.47 -13.25 -6.11
C ILE A 18 14.31 -13.52 -5.13
N SER A 19 14.12 -14.78 -4.70
CA SER A 19 13.05 -15.15 -3.76
C SER A 19 13.23 -14.47 -2.39
N ARG A 20 14.47 -14.36 -1.90
CA ARG A 20 14.78 -13.62 -0.66
C ARG A 20 14.50 -12.13 -0.81
N LEU A 21 14.86 -11.55 -1.95
CA LEU A 21 14.60 -10.14 -2.25
C LEU A 21 13.09 -9.87 -2.28
N GLN A 22 12.30 -10.67 -3.01
CA GLN A 22 10.85 -10.55 -3.07
C GLN A 22 10.21 -10.68 -1.68
N SER A 23 10.61 -11.69 -0.89
CA SER A 23 10.13 -11.86 0.48
C SER A 23 10.45 -10.64 1.35
N SER A 24 11.60 -10.02 1.16
CA SER A 24 12.00 -8.81 1.90
C SER A 24 11.15 -7.60 1.51
N PHE A 25 10.83 -7.44 0.23
CA PHE A 25 9.88 -6.42 -0.24
C PHE A 25 8.50 -6.62 0.38
N LEU A 26 7.94 -7.83 0.32
CA LEU A 26 6.64 -8.13 0.91
C LEU A 26 6.63 -7.88 2.42
N ALA A 27 7.71 -8.24 3.12
CA ALA A 27 7.87 -7.98 4.54
C ALA A 27 7.99 -6.48 4.86
N ALA A 28 8.59 -5.67 4.00
CA ALA A 28 8.64 -4.21 4.17
C ALA A 28 7.27 -3.57 3.86
N SER A 29 6.61 -4.00 2.78
CA SER A 29 5.28 -3.54 2.38
C SER A 29 4.20 -3.85 3.43
N SER A 30 4.27 -4.99 4.10
CA SER A 30 3.30 -5.35 5.15
C SER A 30 3.43 -4.51 6.42
N ARG A 31 4.53 -3.78 6.60
CA ARG A 31 4.80 -2.96 7.80
C ARG A 31 4.20 -1.56 7.74
N PHE A 32 3.63 -1.14 6.62
CA PHE A 32 2.83 0.09 6.58
C PHE A 32 1.52 -0.11 7.36
N GLY A 33 1.21 0.79 8.31
CA GLY A 33 -0.05 0.70 9.05
C GLY A 33 -1.25 1.12 8.21
N SER A 34 -1.05 2.02 7.23
CA SER A 34 -2.10 2.37 6.26
C SER A 34 -2.39 1.21 5.30
N TYR A 35 -3.67 0.85 5.19
CA TYR A 35 -4.15 -0.15 4.25
C TYR A 35 -3.75 0.18 2.80
N ASN A 36 -3.96 1.43 2.36
CA ASN A 36 -3.71 1.83 0.99
C ASN A 36 -2.24 1.65 0.60
N PHE A 37 -1.30 2.06 1.47
CA PHE A 37 0.12 1.90 1.19
C PHE A 37 0.55 0.43 1.21
N ARG A 38 0.09 -0.33 2.20
CA ARG A 38 0.38 -1.76 2.29
C ARG A 38 -0.05 -2.50 1.02
N GLU A 39 -1.32 -2.36 0.61
CA GLU A 39 -1.83 -3.05 -0.58
C GLU A 39 -1.19 -2.54 -1.88
N TYR A 40 -0.96 -1.23 -1.99
CA TYR A 40 -0.27 -0.66 -3.14
C TYR A 40 1.13 -1.26 -3.31
N PHE A 41 1.93 -1.28 -2.24
CA PHE A 41 3.30 -1.79 -2.31
C PHE A 41 3.36 -3.31 -2.45
N ILE A 42 2.41 -4.07 -1.89
CA ILE A 42 2.27 -5.51 -2.16
C ILE A 42 1.99 -5.75 -3.64
N ARG A 43 0.97 -5.08 -4.21
CA ARG A 43 0.64 -5.22 -5.64
C ARG A 43 1.82 -4.81 -6.53
N ARG A 44 2.46 -3.68 -6.22
CA ARG A 44 3.63 -3.19 -6.96
C ARG A 44 4.80 -4.16 -6.89
N THR A 45 5.00 -4.80 -5.74
CA THR A 45 6.01 -5.86 -5.57
C THR A 45 5.68 -7.04 -6.47
N ASN A 46 4.46 -7.58 -6.42
CA ASN A 46 4.06 -8.71 -7.26
C ASN A 46 4.20 -8.39 -8.74
N GLU A 47 3.76 -7.20 -9.20
CA GLU A 47 3.99 -6.77 -10.57
C GLU A 47 5.48 -6.76 -10.96
N LYS A 48 6.36 -6.26 -10.08
CA LYS A 48 7.80 -6.19 -10.36
C LYS A 48 8.42 -7.59 -10.52
N PHE A 49 8.03 -8.55 -9.68
CA PHE A 49 8.62 -9.90 -9.66
C PHE A 49 7.92 -10.91 -10.57
N GLU A 50 6.61 -10.79 -10.79
CA GLU A 50 5.82 -11.75 -11.56
C GLU A 50 5.60 -11.31 -13.02
N ARG A 51 5.68 -10.00 -13.31
CA ARG A 51 5.52 -9.47 -14.68
C ARG A 51 6.84 -8.97 -15.23
N ASP A 52 7.51 -8.06 -14.53
CA ASP A 52 8.65 -7.34 -15.11
C ASP A 52 9.92 -8.21 -15.16
N LEU A 53 10.18 -9.01 -14.13
CA LEU A 53 11.33 -9.92 -14.08
C LEU A 53 11.27 -11.04 -15.16
N PRO A 54 10.18 -11.82 -15.30
CA PRO A 54 10.03 -12.77 -16.40
C PRO A 54 10.19 -12.14 -17.79
N ARG A 55 9.68 -10.91 -17.96
CA ARG A 55 9.83 -10.16 -19.21
C ARG A 55 11.28 -9.76 -19.51
N LEU A 56 12.06 -9.44 -18.48
CA LEU A 56 13.49 -9.12 -18.62
C LEU A 56 14.31 -10.35 -19.00
N VAL A 57 14.02 -11.49 -18.37
CA VAL A 57 14.73 -12.76 -18.59
C VAL A 57 14.26 -13.46 -19.87
N GLY A 58 13.03 -13.21 -20.32
CA GLY A 58 12.42 -13.88 -21.47
C GLY A 58 11.91 -15.29 -21.16
N ALA A 59 11.82 -15.66 -19.87
CA ALA A 59 11.38 -16.96 -19.41
C ALA A 59 10.18 -16.82 -18.47
N LYS A 60 9.20 -17.71 -18.60
CA LYS A 60 8.01 -17.74 -17.72
C LYS A 60 8.37 -18.16 -16.29
N GLU A 61 9.34 -19.06 -16.14
CA GLU A 61 9.81 -19.55 -14.85
C GLU A 61 11.29 -19.21 -14.65
N ILE A 62 11.59 -18.65 -13.49
CA ILE A 62 12.94 -18.26 -13.09
C ILE A 62 13.54 -19.39 -12.27
N THR A 63 14.47 -20.14 -12.87
CA THR A 63 15.20 -21.26 -12.28
C THR A 63 16.70 -20.99 -12.41
N ASP A 64 17.53 -21.59 -11.57
CA ASP A 64 18.98 -21.41 -11.65
C ASP A 64 19.54 -21.76 -13.04
N GLN A 65 18.96 -22.75 -13.73
CA GLN A 65 19.32 -23.12 -15.10
C GLN A 65 18.99 -22.00 -16.09
N THR A 66 17.77 -21.46 -16.05
CA THR A 66 17.36 -20.38 -16.97
C THR A 66 18.18 -19.10 -16.76
N LEU A 67 18.61 -18.83 -15.52
CA LEU A 67 19.51 -17.71 -15.19
C LEU A 67 20.96 -17.94 -15.67
N CYS A 68 21.41 -19.18 -15.82
CA CYS A 68 22.73 -19.48 -16.37
C CYS A 68 22.77 -19.36 -17.89
N ASP A 69 21.68 -19.77 -18.55
CA ASP A 69 21.60 -19.92 -20.00
C ASP A 69 21.33 -18.60 -20.75
N VAL A 70 21.00 -17.52 -20.05
CA VAL A 70 20.74 -16.20 -20.68
C VAL A 70 21.99 -15.54 -21.28
N ASP A 71 21.76 -14.77 -22.34
CA ASP A 71 22.76 -13.93 -23.00
C ASP A 71 23.46 -12.95 -22.04
N PHE A 72 24.69 -12.56 -22.40
CA PHE A 72 25.48 -11.60 -21.62
C PHE A 72 24.77 -10.26 -21.41
N SER A 73 24.14 -9.69 -22.44
CA SER A 73 23.40 -8.42 -22.34
C SER A 73 22.19 -8.50 -21.41
N THR A 74 21.53 -9.66 -21.35
CA THR A 74 20.43 -9.92 -20.42
C THR A 74 20.95 -10.08 -19.00
N LYS A 75 22.12 -10.72 -18.81
CA LYS A 75 22.80 -10.80 -17.51
C LYS A 75 23.16 -9.42 -16.96
N GLU A 76 23.68 -8.51 -17.80
CA GLU A 76 23.97 -7.13 -17.38
C GLU A 76 22.71 -6.38 -16.95
N ARG A 77 21.63 -6.45 -17.76
CA ARG A 77 20.33 -5.85 -17.41
C ARG A 77 19.74 -6.42 -16.13
N LEU A 78 19.86 -7.73 -15.92
CA LEU A 78 19.42 -8.40 -14.70
C LEU A 78 20.21 -7.93 -13.48
N ASN A 79 21.53 -7.79 -13.62
CA ASN A 79 22.39 -7.26 -12.57
C ASN A 79 22.00 -5.82 -12.20
N SER A 80 21.83 -4.94 -13.19
CA SER A 80 21.34 -3.57 -12.96
C SER A 80 20.00 -3.58 -12.25
N TRP A 81 19.02 -4.33 -12.78
CA TRP A 81 17.69 -4.42 -12.19
C TRP A 81 17.72 -4.92 -10.74
N PHE A 82 18.59 -5.89 -10.43
CA PHE A 82 18.76 -6.40 -9.09
C PHE A 82 19.38 -5.35 -8.15
N GLN A 83 20.37 -4.59 -8.61
CA GLN A 83 20.93 -3.47 -7.83
C GLN A 83 19.88 -2.42 -7.53
N ASP A 84 19.12 -2.03 -8.54
CA ASP A 84 18.07 -1.03 -8.40
C ASP A 84 17.00 -1.53 -7.42
N ALA A 85 16.61 -2.81 -7.52
CA ALA A 85 15.67 -3.42 -6.59
C ALA A 85 16.19 -3.46 -5.14
N VAL A 86 17.48 -3.72 -4.91
CA VAL A 86 18.08 -3.66 -3.57
C VAL A 86 18.05 -2.23 -3.01
N GLN A 87 18.33 -1.22 -3.83
CA GLN A 87 18.25 0.18 -3.41
C GLN A 87 16.81 0.61 -3.11
N GLU A 88 15.85 0.23 -3.97
CA GLU A 88 14.42 0.45 -3.75
C GLU A 88 13.93 -0.20 -2.46
N LEU A 89 14.37 -1.43 -2.16
CA LEU A 89 14.05 -2.09 -0.89
C LEU A 89 14.50 -1.25 0.31
N ALA A 90 15.70 -0.67 0.26
CA ALA A 90 16.20 0.18 1.33
C ALA A 90 15.34 1.45 1.52
N VAL A 91 14.84 2.03 0.43
CA VAL A 91 13.88 3.15 0.48
C VAL A 91 12.56 2.70 1.11
N LEU A 92 12.02 1.56 0.68
CA LEU A 92 10.76 1.01 1.18
C LEU A 92 10.82 0.67 2.67
N GLU A 93 11.93 0.11 3.14
CA GLU A 93 12.17 -0.17 4.56
C GLU A 93 12.18 1.10 5.40
N ARG A 94 12.84 2.17 4.93
CA ARG A 94 12.84 3.46 5.63
C ARG A 94 11.45 4.08 5.63
N ALA A 95 10.75 4.06 4.51
CA ALA A 95 9.40 4.61 4.39
C ALA A 95 8.40 3.90 5.31
N SER A 96 8.42 2.56 5.35
CA SER A 96 7.57 1.78 6.25
C SER A 96 7.90 2.03 7.72
N ALA A 97 9.18 2.16 8.06
CA ALA A 97 9.59 2.50 9.43
C ALA A 97 9.09 3.89 9.86
N MET A 98 9.23 4.90 9.00
CA MET A 98 8.76 6.26 9.29
C MET A 98 7.24 6.34 9.34
N ASN A 99 6.54 5.63 8.45
CA ASN A 99 5.07 5.60 8.47
C ASN A 99 4.56 5.11 9.83
N ARG A 100 5.17 4.06 10.39
CA ARG A 100 4.85 3.58 11.74
C ARG A 100 5.20 4.56 12.86
N LEU A 101 6.26 5.35 12.72
CA LEU A 101 6.65 6.33 13.73
C LEU A 101 5.64 7.49 13.81
N PHE A 102 5.08 7.88 12.66
CA PHE A 102 4.08 8.94 12.55
C PHE A 102 2.64 8.44 12.64
N GLU A 103 2.42 7.14 12.81
CA GLU A 103 1.10 6.63 13.18
C GLU A 103 0.76 7.16 14.58
N ALA A 104 -0.33 7.92 14.68
CA ALA A 104 -0.84 8.33 15.97
C ALA A 104 -1.10 7.07 16.82
N PRO A 105 -0.78 7.09 18.13
CA PRO A 105 -1.17 6.01 19.01
C PRO A 105 -2.67 5.77 18.86
N LYS A 106 -3.05 4.52 18.61
CA LYS A 106 -4.46 4.13 18.58
C LYS A 106 -5.11 4.62 19.86
N LEU A 107 -6.15 5.43 19.72
CA LEU A 107 -6.84 5.99 20.88
C LEU A 107 -7.44 4.82 21.69
N VAL A 108 -7.41 4.92 23.02
CA VAL A 108 -7.92 3.86 23.94
C VAL A 108 -9.39 3.49 23.65
N VAL A 109 -10.14 4.37 22.98
CA VAL A 109 -11.53 4.14 22.55
C VAL A 109 -11.67 3.25 21.30
N GLU A 110 -10.60 3.02 20.54
CA GLU A 110 -10.62 2.15 19.35
C GLU A 110 -10.65 0.65 19.70
N GLY A 111 -10.42 0.29 20.96
CA GLY A 111 -10.68 -1.05 21.50
C GLY A 111 -12.13 -1.25 21.96
N LEU A 112 -12.91 -0.17 22.09
CA LEU A 112 -14.27 -0.18 22.66
C LEU A 112 -15.38 0.01 21.61
N GLY A 113 -15.03 0.24 20.34
CA GLY A 113 -16.02 0.28 19.24
C GLY A 113 -16.73 -1.05 18.97
N ASN A 114 -16.29 -2.15 19.58
CA ASN A 114 -16.95 -3.45 19.57
C ASN A 114 -17.66 -3.80 20.90
N ALA A 115 -17.71 -2.88 21.86
CA ALA A 115 -18.27 -3.15 23.18
C ALA A 115 -18.87 -1.88 23.83
N VAL A 116 -19.90 -1.29 23.23
CA VAL A 116 -20.86 -0.38 23.90
C VAL A 116 -22.18 -0.61 23.16
N ILE A 117 -23.34 -0.93 23.76
CA ILE A 117 -24.13 -0.04 24.64
C ILE A 117 -25.05 -0.87 25.57
N GLU A 118 -24.64 -1.08 26.82
CA GLU A 118 -25.52 -1.32 27.97
C GLU A 118 -24.71 -0.81 29.18
N GLY A 119 -24.85 0.42 29.64
CA GLY A 119 -26.03 0.90 30.37
C GLY A 119 -25.60 1.22 31.80
N GLY A 120 -24.96 2.36 32.02
CA GLY A 120 -24.63 2.91 33.34
C GLY A 120 -23.86 4.22 33.16
N GLY A 121 -24.28 5.38 33.64
CA GLY A 121 -25.04 5.68 34.85
C GLY A 121 -24.16 6.62 35.67
N GLY A 122 -24.31 7.94 35.50
CA GLY A 122 -23.48 8.92 36.19
C GLY A 122 -24.00 10.33 36.02
N ALA A 123 -24.66 10.83 37.06
CA ALA A 123 -25.24 12.15 37.17
C ALA A 123 -24.18 13.26 37.09
N GLY A 124 -24.52 14.32 36.36
CA GLY A 124 -23.77 15.57 36.30
C GLY A 124 -24.69 16.68 35.81
N MET A 125 -25.44 17.26 36.75
CA MET A 125 -26.03 18.58 36.59
C MET A 125 -24.90 19.58 36.35
N GLU A 126 -24.96 20.37 35.27
CA GLU A 126 -25.07 21.82 35.37
C GLU A 126 -25.13 22.50 34.00
N GLN A 127 -25.79 23.64 34.01
CA GLN A 127 -26.33 24.36 32.87
C GLN A 127 -25.23 25.11 32.09
N ALA A 128 -25.37 25.16 30.76
CA ALA A 128 -24.83 26.23 29.95
C ALA A 128 -25.83 26.60 28.83
N GLN A 129 -26.66 27.58 29.15
CA GLN A 129 -27.09 28.69 28.31
C GLN A 129 -26.83 28.60 26.79
N GLY A 130 -27.93 28.60 26.02
CA GLY A 130 -28.02 29.40 24.78
C GLY A 130 -27.80 28.69 23.46
N GLY A 131 -28.89 28.42 22.73
CA GLY A 131 -28.83 28.07 21.31
C GLY A 131 -30.21 27.71 20.76
N GLY A 132 -30.92 28.70 20.19
CA GLY A 132 -32.26 28.53 19.64
C GLY A 132 -32.31 27.48 18.53
N GLY A 133 -33.22 26.52 18.68
CA GLY A 133 -33.50 25.50 17.68
C GLY A 133 -34.31 26.07 16.51
N HIS A 134 -33.78 25.95 15.30
CA HIS A 134 -34.58 25.90 14.08
C HIS A 134 -34.91 24.42 13.78
N PRO A 135 -36.19 24.03 13.68
CA PRO A 135 -36.56 22.69 13.27
C PRO A 135 -36.50 22.59 11.73
N ASN A 136 -35.58 21.79 11.19
CA ASN A 136 -35.64 21.41 9.78
C ASN A 136 -36.31 20.04 9.66
N LYS A 137 -37.52 20.01 9.10
CA LYS A 137 -38.22 18.76 8.77
C LYS A 137 -37.54 18.11 7.55
N PRO A 138 -37.48 16.77 7.48
CA PRO A 138 -36.98 16.08 6.30
C PRO A 138 -38.09 15.96 5.25
N GLY A 139 -37.76 16.31 4.00
CA GLY A 139 -38.54 16.00 2.81
C GLY A 139 -39.67 16.97 2.51
N ASP A 140 -39.55 17.77 1.45
CA ASP A 140 -40.27 17.47 0.21
C ASP A 140 -39.90 18.40 -0.95
N THR A 141 -39.95 17.82 -2.15
CA THR A 141 -40.18 18.49 -3.46
C THR A 141 -39.02 19.21 -4.17
N ILE A 142 -38.31 18.40 -4.97
CA ILE A 142 -37.93 18.62 -6.39
C ILE A 142 -38.31 19.98 -7.00
N ARG A 143 -37.31 20.73 -7.49
CA ARG A 143 -37.39 21.47 -8.76
C ARG A 143 -35.99 21.70 -9.35
N SER A 144 -35.82 21.18 -10.55
CA SER A 144 -34.63 21.15 -11.39
C SER A 144 -34.17 22.53 -11.87
N PRO A 145 -32.86 22.72 -12.13
CA PRO A 145 -32.39 23.72 -13.07
C PRO A 145 -31.87 23.02 -14.33
N PHE A 146 -32.41 23.37 -15.50
CA PHE A 146 -31.67 23.65 -16.75
C PHE A 146 -32.62 23.60 -17.97
N PRO A 147 -32.76 24.70 -18.72
CA PRO A 147 -33.27 24.67 -20.08
C PRO A 147 -32.11 24.44 -21.07
N SER A 148 -32.12 23.31 -21.79
CA SER A 148 -31.33 23.15 -23.02
C SER A 148 -32.26 23.14 -24.22
N SER A 149 -32.30 24.26 -24.92
CA SER A 149 -32.94 24.41 -26.22
C SER A 149 -32.16 23.60 -27.28
N SER A 150 -32.70 22.45 -27.67
CA SER A 150 -32.41 21.81 -28.95
C SER A 150 -33.51 22.22 -29.94
N GLN A 151 -33.16 23.07 -30.91
CA GLN A 151 -33.95 23.20 -32.13
C GLN A 151 -33.46 22.18 -33.16
N SER A 152 -34.44 21.58 -33.82
CA SER A 152 -34.37 20.54 -34.83
C SER A 152 -33.87 21.04 -36.19
N SER A 153 -33.29 20.10 -36.93
CA SER A 153 -32.86 20.16 -38.33
C SER A 153 -33.90 20.67 -39.32
N SER A 154 -33.40 21.31 -40.40
CA SER A 154 -33.81 21.09 -41.79
C SER A 154 -32.64 21.44 -42.70
#